data_AF-A0A831LK34-F1
#
_entry.id   AF-A0A831LK34-F1
#
_cell.length_a   1.000
_cell.length_b   1.000
_cell.length_c   1.000
_cell.angle_alpha   90.00
_cell.angle_beta   90.00
_cell.angle_gamma   90.00
#
_symmetry.space_group_name_H-M   'P 1'
#
loop_
_entity.id
_entity.type
_entity.pdbx_description
1 polymer ?
#
loop_
_entity_poly.entity_id
_entity_poly.type
_entity_poly.pdbx_seq_one_letter_code
_entity_poly.pdbx_strand_id
1 'polypeptide(L)'
;MEEKKYSLGGVPIIYIALVTALGFFEYGRSIDGAFGGLLLALMFSLLSLVGFIPVAGIILFWWLSGAVISWWSGFTGLPGGSLTVSVAYWLASAGVIILNVAITLLIILLIRR
;
A
#
# COMPACT_ATOMS: atom_id res chain seq x y z
N MET A 1 -23.03 7.94 26.73
CA MET A 1 -21.75 8.00 26.00
C MET A 1 -22.06 7.53 24.58
N GLU A 2 -22.08 8.43 23.62
CA GLU A 2 -22.23 8.06 22.21
C GLU A 2 -20.89 7.48 21.73
N GLU A 3 -20.88 6.21 21.35
CA GLU A 3 -19.75 5.63 20.63
C GLU A 3 -19.66 6.31 19.26
N LYS A 4 -18.69 7.21 19.09
CA LYS A 4 -18.28 7.67 17.76
C LYS A 4 -17.80 6.45 16.99
N LYS A 5 -18.64 5.94 16.08
CA LYS A 5 -18.26 4.95 15.08
C LYS A 5 -17.23 5.59 14.14
N TYR A 6 -15.96 5.40 14.44
CA TYR A 6 -14.89 5.69 13.48
C TYR A 6 -15.05 4.71 12.32
N SER A 7 -15.41 5.24 11.15
CA SER A 7 -15.46 4.45 9.91
C SER A 7 -14.03 4.07 9.51
N LEU A 8 -13.60 2.87 9.88
CA LEU A 8 -12.34 2.26 9.44
C LEU A 8 -12.29 2.09 7.90
N GLY A 9 -13.44 2.15 7.22
CA GLY A 9 -13.54 2.07 5.76
C GLY A 9 -12.98 3.26 5.00
N GLY A 10 -12.71 4.39 5.67
CA GLY A 10 -12.13 5.58 5.02
C GLY A 10 -10.65 5.46 4.71
N VAL A 11 -9.88 4.67 5.47
CA VAL A 11 -8.40 4.65 5.39
C VAL A 11 -7.89 4.11 4.04
N PRO A 12 -8.42 3.00 3.49
CA PRO A 12 -8.00 2.51 2.16
C PRO A 12 -8.33 3.51 1.05
N ILE A 13 -9.48 4.18 1.14
CA ILE A 13 -9.94 5.16 0.16
C ILE A 13 -9.04 6.40 0.19
N ILE A 14 -8.66 6.87 1.38
CA ILE A 14 -7.74 8.00 1.55
C ILE A 14 -6.37 7.68 0.96
N TYR A 15 -5.85 6.47 1.21
CA TYR A 15 -4.59 6.02 0.61
C TYR A 15 -4.64 6.06 -0.93
N ILE A 16 -5.68 5.46 -1.51
CA ILE A 16 -5.86 5.44 -2.98
C ILE A 16 -5.97 6.85 -3.53
N ALA A 17 -6.80 7.70 -2.92
CA ALA A 17 -6.98 9.08 -3.35
C ALA A 17 -5.68 9.90 -3.26
N LEU A 18 -4.89 9.71 -2.20
CA LEU A 18 -3.63 10.39 -2.01
C LEU A 18 -2.61 10.04 -3.09
N VAL A 19 -2.36 8.74 -3.33
CA VAL A 19 -1.39 8.29 -4.34
C VAL A 19 -1.85 8.69 -5.75
N THR A 20 -3.15 8.62 -6.01
CA THR A 20 -3.75 9.10 -7.28
C THR A 20 -3.52 10.60 -7.48
N ALA A 21 -3.75 11.41 -6.43
CA ALA A 21 -3.53 12.85 -6.49
C ALA A 21 -2.04 13.18 -6.69
N LEU A 22 -1.14 12.48 -6.01
CA LEU A 22 0.30 12.63 -6.21
C LEU A 22 0.70 12.31 -7.65
N GLY A 23 0.20 11.19 -8.20
CA GLY A 23 0.44 10.84 -9.60
C GLY A 23 -0.06 11.89 -10.58
N PHE A 24 -1.25 12.46 -10.33
CA PHE A 24 -1.76 13.57 -11.12
C PHE A 24 -0.82 14.78 -11.08
N PHE A 25 -0.40 15.23 -9.89
CA PHE A 25 0.43 16.43 -9.78
C PHE A 25 1.87 16.24 -10.24
N GLU A 26 2.47 15.09 -9.97
CA GLU A 26 3.88 14.81 -10.29
C GLU A 26 4.10 14.51 -11.77
N TYR A 27 3.16 13.82 -12.43
CA TYR A 27 3.29 13.43 -13.85
C TYR A 27 2.59 14.38 -14.82
N GLY A 28 2.55 15.68 -14.48
CA GLY A 28 2.16 16.73 -15.42
C GLY A 28 0.67 17.09 -15.46
N ARG A 29 -0.09 16.84 -14.38
CA ARG A 29 -1.54 17.14 -14.28
C ARG A 29 -2.36 16.52 -15.41
N SER A 30 -2.02 15.29 -15.75
CA SER A 30 -2.66 14.54 -16.81
C SER A 30 -3.56 13.44 -16.23
N ILE A 31 -4.56 13.04 -17.03
CA ILE A 31 -5.41 11.89 -16.71
C ILE A 31 -4.55 10.61 -16.61
N ASP A 32 -3.54 10.48 -17.48
CA ASP A 32 -2.60 9.36 -17.47
C ASP A 32 -1.80 9.29 -16.16
N GLY A 33 -1.36 10.43 -15.63
CA GLY A 33 -0.71 10.52 -14.33
C GLY A 33 -1.61 10.11 -13.16
N ALA A 34 -2.89 10.53 -13.20
CA ALA A 34 -3.89 10.10 -12.21
C ALA A 34 -4.12 8.58 -12.28
N PHE A 35 -4.32 8.01 -13.47
CA PHE A 35 -4.47 6.56 -13.64
C PHE A 35 -3.21 5.78 -13.24
N GLY A 36 -2.03 6.32 -13.53
CA GLY A 36 -0.75 5.76 -13.09
C GLY A 36 -0.67 5.67 -11.57
N GLY A 37 -1.01 6.76 -10.87
CA GLY A 37 -1.09 6.78 -9.40
C GLY A 37 -2.15 5.84 -8.84
N LEU A 38 -3.34 5.81 -9.44
CA LEU A 38 -4.43 4.89 -9.05
C LEU A 38 -4.00 3.43 -9.17
N LEU A 39 -3.41 3.06 -10.31
CA LEU A 39 -2.91 1.71 -10.57
C LEU A 39 -1.83 1.34 -9.56
N LEU A 40 -0.90 2.25 -9.25
CA LEU A 40 0.15 2.01 -8.28
C LEU A 40 -0.40 1.76 -6.88
N ALA A 41 -1.37 2.57 -6.46
CA ALA A 41 -2.05 2.42 -5.17
C ALA A 41 -2.76 1.07 -5.08
N LEU A 42 -3.44 0.65 -6.15
CA LEU A 42 -4.11 -0.66 -6.21
C LEU A 42 -3.09 -1.80 -6.12
N MET A 43 -1.99 -1.74 -6.86
CA MET A 43 -0.94 -2.77 -6.83
C MET A 43 -0.34 -2.92 -5.43
N PHE A 44 -0.01 -1.81 -4.76
CA PHE A 44 0.51 -1.85 -3.39
C PHE A 44 -0.53 -2.28 -2.35
N SER A 45 -1.80 -1.93 -2.55
CA SER A 45 -2.90 -2.42 -1.70
C SER A 45 -3.04 -3.94 -1.80
N LEU A 46 -3.03 -4.49 -3.00
CA LEU A 46 -3.05 -5.94 -3.21
C LEU A 46 -1.80 -6.62 -2.64
N LEU A 47 -0.63 -6.02 -2.87
CA LEU A 47 0.62 -6.54 -2.33
C LEU A 47 0.62 -6.53 -0.79
N SER A 48 -0.02 -5.55 -0.17
CA SER A 48 -0.11 -5.46 1.30
C SER A 48 -0.85 -6.63 1.95
N LEU A 49 -1.68 -7.35 1.19
CA LEU A 49 -2.34 -8.58 1.66
C LEU A 49 -1.33 -9.70 1.96
N VAL A 50 -0.12 -9.64 1.43
CA VAL A 50 0.95 -10.58 1.83
C VAL A 50 1.30 -10.43 3.32
N GLY A 51 1.02 -9.27 3.91
CA GLY A 51 1.15 -9.01 5.34
C GLY A 51 0.33 -9.93 6.23
N PHE A 52 -0.67 -10.64 5.69
CA PHE A 52 -1.43 -11.66 6.42
C PHE A 52 -0.60 -12.90 6.78
N ILE A 53 0.55 -13.12 6.13
CA ILE A 53 1.46 -14.23 6.44
C ILE A 53 2.38 -13.80 7.60
N PRO A 54 2.26 -14.38 8.81
CA PRO A 54 3.04 -13.96 9.97
C PRO A 54 4.54 -14.10 9.72
N VAL A 55 5.33 -13.11 10.11
CA VAL A 55 6.79 -13.03 9.98
C VAL A 55 7.27 -12.99 8.52
N ALA A 56 6.98 -14.02 7.72
CA ALA A 56 7.42 -14.13 6.33
C ALA A 56 6.78 -13.09 5.40
N GLY A 57 5.60 -12.59 5.73
CA GLY A 57 4.86 -11.62 4.91
C GLY A 57 5.60 -10.30 4.70
N ILE A 58 6.33 -9.81 5.71
CA ILE A 58 7.12 -8.56 5.59
C ILE A 58 8.25 -8.75 4.57
N ILE A 59 8.98 -9.86 4.67
CA ILE A 59 10.09 -10.18 3.78
C ILE A 59 9.60 -10.33 2.34
N LEU A 60 8.49 -11.07 2.15
CA LEU A 60 7.90 -11.29 0.84
C LEU A 60 7.36 -9.98 0.24
N PHE A 61 6.77 -9.10 1.05
CA PHE A 61 6.34 -7.77 0.62
C PHE A 61 7.53 -6.94 0.10
N TRP A 62 8.62 -6.84 0.86
CA TRP A 62 9.79 -6.07 0.44
C TRP A 62 10.43 -6.63 -0.83
N TRP A 63 10.51 -7.96 -0.95
CA TRP A 63 11.05 -8.60 -2.15
C TRP A 63 10.19 -8.34 -3.40
N LEU A 64 8.88 -8.48 -3.30
CA LEU A 64 7.95 -8.28 -4.41
C LEU A 64 7.79 -6.81 -4.80
N SER A 65 7.98 -5.87 -3.86
CA SER A 65 7.79 -4.44 -4.12
C SER A 65 8.67 -3.91 -5.26
N GLY A 66 9.91 -4.39 -5.37
CA GLY A 66 10.82 -4.03 -6.47
C GLY A 66 10.29 -4.51 -7.83
N ALA A 67 9.73 -5.71 -7.91
CA ALA A 67 9.12 -6.24 -9.13
C ALA A 67 7.87 -5.44 -9.53
N VAL A 68 7.04 -5.06 -8.55
CA VAL A 68 5.85 -4.22 -8.78
C VAL A 68 6.24 -2.84 -9.32
N ILE A 69 7.23 -2.18 -8.71
CA ILE A 69 7.70 -0.85 -9.16
C ILE A 69 8.28 -0.93 -10.58
N SER A 70 9.12 -1.94 -10.84
CA SER A 70 9.72 -2.14 -12.16
C SER A 70 8.67 -2.40 -13.24
N TRP A 71 7.72 -3.30 -12.96
CA TRP A 71 6.61 -3.58 -13.87
C TRP A 71 5.74 -2.34 -14.11
N TRP A 72 5.36 -1.63 -13.04
CA TRP A 72 4.53 -0.44 -13.14
C TRP A 72 5.20 0.67 -13.97
N SER A 73 6.50 0.90 -13.75
CA SER A 73 7.26 1.89 -14.52
C SER A 73 7.35 1.51 -16.00
N GLY A 74 7.58 0.23 -16.31
CA GLY A 74 7.58 -0.26 -17.69
C GLY A 74 6.21 -0.20 -18.37
N PHE A 75 5.12 -0.45 -17.64
CA PHE A 75 3.76 -0.41 -18.18
C PHE A 75 3.25 1.02 -18.43
N THR A 76 3.52 1.93 -17.49
CA THR A 76 3.03 3.31 -17.57
C THR A 76 3.97 4.26 -18.31
N GLY A 77 5.26 3.90 -18.45
CA GLY A 77 6.31 4.80 -18.94
C GLY A 77 6.71 5.90 -17.94
N LEU A 78 6.15 5.87 -16.72
CA LEU A 78 6.41 6.86 -15.67
C LEU A 78 7.64 6.48 -14.83
N PRO A 79 8.37 7.44 -14.25
CA PRO A 79 9.61 7.17 -13.53
C PRO A 79 9.35 6.44 -12.20
N GLY A 80 9.99 5.28 -12.02
CA GLY A 80 9.89 4.46 -10.79
C GLY A 80 10.55 5.04 -9.53
N GLY A 81 11.39 6.07 -9.67
CA GLY A 81 12.10 6.74 -8.55
C GLY A 81 11.41 8.01 -8.04
N SER A 82 10.12 8.17 -8.29
CA SER A 82 9.34 9.39 -8.02
C SER A 82 8.81 9.46 -6.58
N LEU A 83 8.34 10.65 -6.17
CA LEU A 83 7.72 10.87 -4.87
C LEU A 83 6.45 10.02 -4.71
N THR A 84 5.62 9.95 -5.75
CA THR A 84 4.38 9.14 -5.79
C THR A 84 4.68 7.68 -5.46
N VAL A 85 5.73 7.12 -6.06
CA VAL A 85 6.17 5.73 -5.80
C VAL A 85 6.67 5.57 -4.38
N SER A 86 7.49 6.51 -3.90
CA SER A 86 8.03 6.49 -2.55
C SER A 86 6.92 6.51 -1.50
N VAL A 87 5.93 7.39 -1.66
CA VAL A 87 4.78 7.50 -0.76
C VAL A 87 3.92 6.23 -0.81
N ALA A 88 3.61 5.73 -2.02
CA ALA A 88 2.84 4.51 -2.19
C ALA A 88 3.49 3.31 -1.49
N TYR A 89 4.80 3.15 -1.68
CA TYR A 89 5.61 2.09 -1.07
C TYR A 89 5.64 2.18 0.46
N TRP A 90 6.01 3.33 1.03
CA TRP A 90 6.20 3.45 2.48
C TRP A 90 4.89 3.34 3.26
N LEU A 91 3.80 3.92 2.76
CA LEU A 91 2.49 3.79 3.40
C LEU A 91 1.99 2.34 3.35
N ALA A 92 2.17 1.64 2.23
CA ALA A 92 1.84 0.22 2.15
C ALA A 92 2.73 -0.62 3.08
N SER A 93 4.04 -0.35 3.13
CA SER A 93 4.96 -1.04 4.04
C SER A 93 4.57 -0.86 5.51
N ALA A 94 4.16 0.35 5.91
CA ALA A 94 3.69 0.60 7.27
C ALA A 94 2.42 -0.22 7.58
N GLY A 95 1.46 -0.24 6.65
CA GLY A 95 0.26 -1.06 6.76
C GLY A 95 0.57 -2.55 6.91
N VAL A 96 1.53 -3.07 6.13
CA VAL A 96 1.99 -4.46 6.21
C VAL A 96 2.62 -4.78 7.56
N ILE A 97 3.49 -3.91 8.07
CA ILE A 97 4.13 -4.10 9.38
C ILE A 97 3.06 -4.17 10.47
N ILE A 98 2.09 -3.25 10.47
CA ILE A 98 1.00 -3.22 11.45
C ILE A 98 0.16 -4.50 11.36
N LEU A 99 -0.25 -4.90 10.16
CA LEU A 99 -1.01 -6.14 9.95
C LEU A 99 -0.24 -7.36 10.43
N ASN A 100 1.04 -7.45 10.09
CA ASN A 100 1.87 -8.60 10.45
C ASN A 100 2.05 -8.73 11.96
N VAL A 101 2.32 -7.60 12.65
CA VAL A 101 2.41 -7.55 14.11
C VAL A 101 1.07 -7.94 14.73
N ALA A 102 -0.04 -7.38 14.27
CA ALA A 102 -1.37 -7.69 14.80
C ALA A 102 -1.70 -9.18 14.66
N ILE A 103 -1.48 -9.77 13.49
CA ILE A 103 -1.77 -11.19 13.23
C ILE A 103 -0.84 -12.09 14.03
N THR A 104 0.45 -11.76 14.10
CA THR A 104 1.41 -12.53 14.91
C THR A 104 1.01 -12.52 16.39
N LEU A 105 0.60 -11.37 16.93
CA LEU A 105 0.09 -11.26 18.30
C LEU A 105 -1.19 -12.06 18.50
N LEU A 106 -2.14 -12.00 17.55
CA LEU A 106 -3.38 -12.78 17.60
C LEU A 106 -3.09 -14.29 17.62
N ILE A 107 -2.15 -14.76 16.80
CA ILE A 107 -1.73 -16.17 16.77
C ILE A 107 -1.11 -16.58 18.10
N ILE A 108 -0.20 -15.76 18.65
CA ILE A 108 0.42 -16.03 19.96
C ILE A 108 -0.64 -16.12 21.06
N LEU A 109 -1.62 -15.20 21.07
CA LEU A 109 -2.72 -15.20 22.03
C LEU A 109 -3.62 -16.43 21.86
N LEU A 110 -3.86 -16.87 20.63
CA LEU A 110 -4.67 -18.05 20.32
C LEU A 110 -3.99 -19.35 20.75
N ILE A 111 -2.66 -19.45 20.60
CA ILE A 111 -1.87 -20.60 21.07
C ILE A 111 -1.78 -20.65 22.61
N ARG A 112 -1.83 -19.49 23.27
CA ARG A 112 -1.77 -19.38 24.73
C ARG A 112 -3.10 -19.61 25.45
N ARG A 113 -4.20 -19.76 24.71
CA ARG A 113 -5.52 -20.16 25.24
C ARG A 113 -5.68 -21.67 25.13
#